data_AF-A0A976H5A3-F1
#
_entry.id   AF-A0A976H5A3-F1
#
_cell.length_a   1.000
_cell.length_b   1.000
_cell.length_c   1.000
_cell.angle_alpha   90.00
_cell.angle_beta   90.00
_cell.angle_gamma   90.00
#
_symmetry.space_group_name_H-M   'P 1'
#
loop_
_entity.id
_entity.type
_entity.pdbx_description
1 polymer ?
#
loop_
_entity_poly.entity_id
_entity_poly.type
_entity_poly.pdbx_seq_one_letter_code
_entity_poly.pdbx_strand_id
1 'polypeptide(L)'
;MNKHHYVAIMAGGIGSRFWPQSRTGYPKQFLDILNTGKSLIRWTYERYGAFIPNENIFIVTSEEYVQIVKDQLPELPAENILAEPSRKNTAPCVAYISYKLLQKDPEASLVVAPSDHMILDTDEFKKITLQALDFVGQIKALVTLGIKPTHPNTGYGYIQHETLQAGEGIYKVKTFTEKPNLELAKTFLASGDFLWNAGIFVWQVKTVMKAFEMYQPEMYELFDNEKAAFNTADEKAAIQRIYPLCTNVSIDFAIMEKAENVYVIPSSFGWSDLGTWNSAYENLEKDYLGNAVTSDNVIVIDATKCMVSAPKNKLLLLQGLDDFIVIDTADVLMICKKEKEQAIKEYVAEVKRNKGDQYL
;
A
#
# COMPACT_ATOMS: atom_id res chain seq x y z
N MET A 1 1.68 -18.63 17.32
CA MET A 1 2.16 -17.88 16.13
C MET A 1 3.50 -18.48 15.72
N ASN A 2 3.79 -18.60 14.42
CA ASN A 2 5.09 -19.11 13.95
C ASN A 2 6.16 -18.02 14.10
N LYS A 3 7.29 -18.34 14.75
CA LYS A 3 8.39 -17.41 15.01
C LYS A 3 9.16 -16.99 13.74
N HIS A 4 9.01 -17.72 12.64
CA HIS A 4 9.65 -17.42 11.36
C HIS A 4 8.77 -16.62 10.40
N HIS A 5 7.54 -16.27 10.80
CA HIS A 5 6.66 -15.44 9.99
C HIS A 5 6.87 -13.97 10.37
N TYR A 6 7.11 -13.14 9.37
CA TYR A 6 7.36 -11.71 9.49
C TYR A 6 6.44 -10.92 8.57
N VAL A 7 6.21 -9.65 8.90
CA VAL A 7 5.60 -8.70 7.99
C VAL A 7 6.42 -7.42 7.93
N ALA A 8 6.60 -6.88 6.73
CA ALA A 8 7.13 -5.56 6.47
C ALA A 8 6.01 -4.69 5.89
N ILE A 9 5.54 -3.73 6.68
CA ILE A 9 4.51 -2.78 6.28
C ILE A 9 5.19 -1.54 5.69
N MET A 10 4.97 -1.30 4.41
CA MET A 10 5.54 -0.18 3.65
C MET A 10 4.71 1.09 3.85
N ALA A 11 5.31 2.12 4.43
CA ALA A 11 4.68 3.36 4.84
C ALA A 11 5.42 4.61 4.32
N GLY A 12 6.00 4.54 3.12
CA GLY A 12 6.71 5.65 2.47
C GLY A 12 5.88 6.48 1.47
N GLY A 13 4.66 6.05 1.15
CA GLY A 13 3.77 6.75 0.23
C GLY A 13 3.28 8.10 0.76
N ILE A 14 2.91 9.01 -0.14
CA ILE A 14 2.21 10.27 0.21
C ILE A 14 0.69 10.08 0.11
N GLY A 15 0.22 9.49 -0.99
CA GLY A 15 -1.21 9.45 -1.33
C GLY A 15 -1.75 10.80 -1.80
N SER A 16 -1.06 11.47 -2.72
CA SER A 16 -1.36 12.84 -3.16
C SER A 16 -2.76 13.05 -3.76
N ARG A 17 -3.47 11.98 -4.15
CA ARG A 17 -4.86 12.06 -4.63
C ARG A 17 -5.87 12.33 -3.52
N PHE A 18 -5.46 12.18 -2.25
CA PHE A 18 -6.27 12.52 -1.07
C PHE A 18 -6.02 13.94 -0.58
N TRP A 19 -5.28 14.75 -1.32
CA TRP A 19 -5.26 16.18 -1.06
C TRP A 19 -6.72 16.71 -1.10
N PRO A 20 -7.14 17.59 -0.18
CA PRO A 20 -6.31 18.29 0.80
C PRO A 20 -6.16 17.62 2.18
N GLN A 21 -6.60 16.38 2.40
CA GLN A 21 -6.33 15.73 3.68
C GLN A 21 -4.92 15.15 3.76
N SER A 22 -4.48 14.47 2.70
CA SER A 22 -3.09 14.02 2.60
C SER A 22 -2.18 15.20 2.26
N ARG A 23 -1.10 15.32 3.02
CA ARG A 23 -0.05 16.32 2.89
C ARG A 23 1.31 15.65 2.85
N THR A 24 2.32 16.38 2.37
CA THR A 24 3.69 15.86 2.36
C THR A 24 4.18 15.55 3.79
N GLY A 25 3.85 16.40 4.76
CA GLY A 25 4.21 16.19 6.17
C GLY A 25 3.30 15.22 6.93
N TYR A 26 2.12 14.88 6.39
CA TYR A 26 1.19 13.93 7.00
C TYR A 26 0.46 13.09 5.94
N PRO A 27 1.13 12.04 5.43
CA PRO A 27 0.58 11.18 4.38
C PRO A 27 -0.69 10.37 4.70
N LYS A 28 -1.26 9.80 3.64
CA LYS A 28 -2.52 9.03 3.64
C LYS A 28 -2.58 7.93 4.69
N GLN A 29 -1.51 7.16 4.86
CA GLN A 29 -1.45 6.02 5.79
C GLN A 29 -1.68 6.43 7.25
N PHE A 30 -1.43 7.70 7.59
CA PHE A 30 -1.60 8.25 8.94
C PHE A 30 -2.98 8.87 9.19
N LEU A 31 -3.84 8.93 8.16
CA LEU A 31 -5.18 9.52 8.21
C LEU A 31 -6.24 8.47 8.57
N ASP A 32 -7.26 8.92 9.31
CA ASP A 32 -8.51 8.18 9.51
C ASP A 32 -9.53 8.59 8.43
N ILE A 33 -9.29 8.10 7.21
CA ILE A 33 -10.10 8.47 6.01
C ILE A 33 -11.54 7.94 6.12
N LEU A 34 -11.70 6.82 6.81
CA LEU A 34 -12.98 6.15 6.97
C LEU A 34 -13.76 6.64 8.20
N ASN A 35 -13.21 7.59 8.97
CA ASN A 35 -13.79 8.13 10.20
C ASN A 35 -14.15 7.03 11.23
N THR A 36 -13.25 6.05 11.38
CA THR A 36 -13.39 4.89 12.26
C THR A 36 -12.72 5.09 13.62
N GLY A 37 -12.03 6.21 13.81
CA GLY A 37 -11.16 6.49 14.96
C GLY A 37 -9.74 5.92 14.82
N LYS A 38 -9.37 5.34 13.68
CA LYS A 38 -8.07 4.70 13.47
C LYS A 38 -7.48 5.05 12.10
N SER A 39 -6.18 5.31 12.07
CA SER A 39 -5.45 5.49 10.82
C SER A 39 -5.31 4.17 10.04
N LEU A 40 -5.06 4.27 8.73
CA LEU A 40 -4.88 3.07 7.89
C LEU A 40 -3.68 2.21 8.33
N ILE A 41 -2.58 2.83 8.77
CA ILE A 41 -1.43 2.11 9.29
C ILE A 41 -1.77 1.39 10.60
N ARG A 42 -2.59 1.98 11.47
CA ARG A 42 -3.06 1.33 12.70
C ARG A 42 -3.93 0.11 12.39
N TRP A 43 -4.87 0.25 11.47
CA TRP A 43 -5.67 -0.87 10.96
C TRP A 43 -4.80 -2.00 10.42
N THR A 44 -3.79 -1.67 9.62
CA THR A 44 -2.89 -2.66 9.02
C THR A 44 -2.03 -3.35 10.08
N TYR A 45 -1.48 -2.60 11.04
CA TYR A 45 -0.69 -3.15 12.15
C TYR A 45 -1.51 -4.14 13.00
N GLU A 46 -2.73 -3.77 13.41
CA GLU A 46 -3.60 -4.65 14.20
C GLU A 46 -4.01 -5.91 13.43
N ARG A 47 -4.28 -5.79 12.13
CA ARG A 47 -4.62 -6.90 11.25
C ARG A 47 -3.54 -7.98 11.24
N TYR A 48 -2.28 -7.59 11.08
CA TYR A 48 -1.16 -8.52 11.12
C TYR A 48 -0.82 -8.98 12.54
N GLY A 49 -0.92 -8.10 13.54
CA GLY A 49 -0.71 -8.43 14.96
C GLY A 49 -1.64 -9.52 15.50
N ALA A 50 -2.77 -9.78 14.83
CA ALA A 50 -3.66 -10.89 15.15
C ALA A 50 -3.08 -12.29 14.86
N PHE A 51 -1.97 -12.39 14.12
CA PHE A 51 -1.35 -13.68 13.78
C PHE A 51 0.18 -13.68 13.58
N ILE A 52 0.82 -12.51 13.54
CA ILE A 52 2.28 -12.34 13.51
C ILE A 52 2.73 -11.79 14.88
N PRO A 53 3.78 -12.36 15.51
CA PRO A 53 4.32 -11.82 16.76
C PRO A 53 4.77 -10.37 16.59
N ASN A 54 4.57 -9.53 17.61
CA ASN A 54 4.85 -8.10 17.52
C ASN A 54 6.33 -7.81 17.18
N GLU A 55 7.26 -8.59 17.74
CA GLU A 55 8.70 -8.54 17.47
C GLU A 55 9.09 -8.84 16.01
N ASN A 56 8.15 -9.41 15.23
CA ASN A 56 8.30 -9.78 13.83
C ASN A 56 7.52 -8.85 12.87
N ILE A 57 6.88 -7.81 13.40
CA ILE A 57 6.27 -6.76 12.60
C ILE A 57 7.30 -5.64 12.40
N PHE A 58 7.52 -5.26 11.15
CA PHE A 58 8.40 -4.17 10.76
C PHE A 58 7.63 -3.11 9.99
N ILE A 59 7.97 -1.84 10.23
CA ILE A 59 7.49 -0.71 9.42
C ILE A 59 8.68 -0.15 8.66
N VAL A 60 8.56 -0.04 7.34
CA VAL A 60 9.57 0.61 6.51
C VAL A 60 8.98 1.93 6.02
N THR A 61 9.58 3.06 6.40
CA THR A 61 9.02 4.39 6.18
C THR A 61 10.11 5.43 5.93
N SER A 62 9.74 6.64 5.49
CA SER A 62 10.67 7.77 5.38
C SER A 62 11.21 8.17 6.75
N GLU A 63 12.48 8.58 6.83
CA GLU A 63 13.08 9.12 8.06
C GLU A 63 12.23 10.24 8.69
N GLU A 64 11.58 11.05 7.84
CA GLU A 64 10.68 12.14 8.25
C GLU A 64 9.43 11.67 9.00
N TYR A 65 8.99 10.43 8.80
CA TYR A 65 7.74 9.89 9.37
C TYR A 65 7.97 8.96 10.57
N VAL A 66 9.23 8.70 10.94
CA VAL A 66 9.58 7.78 12.04
C VAL A 66 8.87 8.17 13.34
N GLN A 67 8.84 9.46 13.67
CA GLN A 67 8.16 9.92 14.89
C GLN A 67 6.65 9.71 14.82
N ILE A 68 6.03 9.98 13.67
CA ILE A 68 4.58 9.75 13.46
C ILE A 68 4.25 8.26 13.63
N VAL A 69 5.09 7.36 13.10
CA VAL A 69 4.93 5.91 13.28
C VAL A 69 5.01 5.52 14.75
N LYS A 70 5.99 6.04 15.50
CA LYS A 70 6.13 5.78 16.95
C LYS A 70 4.89 6.26 17.73
N ASP A 71 4.37 7.43 17.38
CA ASP A 71 3.20 7.99 18.05
C ASP A 71 1.92 7.19 17.76
N GLN A 72 1.77 6.68 16.53
CA GLN A 72 0.60 5.87 16.14
C GLN A 72 0.68 4.40 16.55
N LEU A 73 1.89 3.84 16.65
CA LEU A 73 2.17 2.44 16.98
C LEU A 73 3.13 2.34 18.19
N PRO A 74 2.75 2.83 19.39
CA PRO A 74 3.64 2.85 20.55
C PRO A 74 4.07 1.47 21.05
N GLU A 75 3.35 0.41 20.66
CA GLU A 75 3.67 -0.97 21.02
C GLU A 75 4.77 -1.59 20.15
N LEU A 76 5.11 -0.97 19.02
CA LEU A 76 6.11 -1.47 18.09
C LEU A 76 7.54 -1.20 18.60
N PRO A 77 8.45 -2.20 18.61
CA PRO A 77 9.84 -1.96 18.95
C PRO A 77 10.48 -0.91 18.04
N ALA A 78 11.24 0.02 18.62
CA ALA A 78 11.82 1.13 17.86
C ALA A 78 12.80 0.64 16.78
N GLU A 79 13.51 -0.46 17.03
CA GLU A 79 14.41 -1.13 16.09
C GLU A 79 13.70 -1.77 14.88
N ASN A 80 12.38 -1.95 14.96
CA ASN A 80 11.56 -2.48 13.87
C ASN A 80 11.00 -1.38 12.95
N ILE A 81 11.31 -0.11 13.21
CA ILE A 81 11.01 1.02 12.33
C ILE A 81 12.24 1.33 11.48
N LEU A 82 12.22 0.90 10.23
CA LEU A 82 13.31 1.12 9.26
C LEU A 82 13.10 2.46 8.57
N ALA A 83 14.09 3.34 8.71
CA ALA A 83 14.06 4.70 8.19
C ALA A 83 14.77 4.79 6.83
N GLU A 84 14.00 5.04 5.78
CA GLU A 84 14.47 5.32 4.44
C GLU A 84 14.87 6.81 4.32
N PRO A 85 16.11 7.14 3.90
CA PRO A 85 16.55 8.53 3.80
C PRO A 85 15.96 9.26 2.59
N SER A 86 15.41 8.52 1.62
CA SER A 86 14.72 9.09 0.46
C SER A 86 13.75 8.08 -0.15
N ARG A 87 12.70 8.56 -0.80
CA ARG A 87 11.70 7.72 -1.48
C ARG A 87 12.26 7.17 -2.79
N LYS A 88 12.45 5.85 -2.87
CA LYS A 88 12.94 5.14 -4.07
C LYS A 88 11.99 4.01 -4.53
N ASN A 89 10.70 4.12 -4.18
CA ASN A 89 9.65 3.14 -4.49
C ASN A 89 9.89 1.79 -3.76
N THR A 90 9.14 0.74 -4.09
CA THR A 90 9.04 -0.45 -3.23
C THR A 90 10.22 -1.42 -3.31
N ALA A 91 10.98 -1.48 -4.41
CA ALA A 91 12.07 -2.46 -4.50
C ALA A 91 13.22 -2.20 -3.50
N PRO A 92 13.76 -0.98 -3.34
CA PRO A 92 14.78 -0.70 -2.33
C PRO A 92 14.30 -0.92 -0.89
N CYS A 93 13.03 -0.57 -0.61
CA CYS A 93 12.37 -0.87 0.65
C CYS A 93 12.38 -2.37 0.96
N VAL A 94 12.00 -3.21 -0.02
CA VAL A 94 12.01 -4.68 0.13
C VAL A 94 13.44 -5.21 0.28
N ALA A 95 14.41 -4.68 -0.46
CA ALA A 95 15.81 -5.06 -0.34
C ALA A 95 16.34 -4.77 1.07
N TYR A 96 16.07 -3.57 1.61
CA TYR A 96 16.48 -3.18 2.95
C TYR A 96 15.98 -4.18 4.00
N ILE A 97 14.66 -4.40 4.08
CA ILE A 97 14.13 -5.31 5.09
C ILE A 97 14.60 -6.76 4.87
N SER A 98 14.79 -7.18 3.61
CA SER A 98 15.26 -8.53 3.29
C SER A 98 16.70 -8.76 3.78
N TYR A 99 17.63 -7.82 3.58
CA TYR A 99 18.99 -7.94 4.10
C TYR A 99 19.04 -7.96 5.64
N LYS A 100 18.23 -7.12 6.27
CA LYS A 100 18.10 -7.09 7.74
C LYS A 100 17.60 -8.42 8.29
N LEU A 101 16.53 -8.96 7.69
CA LEU A 101 15.92 -10.22 8.13
C LEU A 101 16.78 -11.44 7.79
N LEU A 102 17.52 -11.45 6.69
CA LEU A 102 18.38 -12.59 6.31
C LEU A 102 19.42 -12.91 7.40
N GLN A 103 19.91 -11.88 8.09
CA GLN A 103 20.85 -12.04 9.21
C GLN A 103 20.16 -12.39 10.53
N LYS A 104 18.96 -11.84 10.76
CA LYS A 104 18.20 -12.06 12.00
C LYS A 104 17.59 -13.47 12.03
N ASP A 105 17.06 -13.92 10.89
CA ASP A 105 16.38 -15.20 10.73
C ASP A 105 16.49 -15.70 9.26
N PRO A 106 17.45 -16.59 8.95
CA PRO A 106 17.62 -17.14 7.61
C PRO A 106 16.43 -17.96 7.09
N GLU A 107 15.52 -18.37 7.97
CA GLU A 107 14.30 -19.13 7.63
C GLU A 107 13.06 -18.23 7.51
N ALA A 108 13.22 -16.91 7.62
CA ALA A 108 12.13 -15.95 7.58
C ALA A 108 11.27 -16.06 6.31
N SER A 109 9.97 -16.30 6.52
CA SER A 109 8.91 -16.07 5.55
C SER A 109 8.33 -14.68 5.79
N LEU A 110 8.44 -13.81 4.80
CA LEU A 110 8.11 -12.41 4.86
C LEU A 110 6.84 -12.12 4.06
N VAL A 111 5.89 -11.45 4.70
CA VAL A 111 4.82 -10.72 4.02
C VAL A 111 5.28 -9.28 3.80
N VAL A 112 5.20 -8.79 2.56
CA VAL A 112 5.37 -7.37 2.24
C VAL A 112 4.00 -6.77 1.98
N ALA A 113 3.65 -5.73 2.74
CA ALA A 113 2.31 -5.21 2.81
C ALA A 113 2.27 -3.68 2.67
N PRO A 114 1.34 -3.11 1.90
CA PRO A 114 1.07 -1.68 1.92
C PRO A 114 0.41 -1.28 3.25
N SER A 115 0.80 -0.14 3.80
CA SER A 115 0.23 0.41 5.05
C SER A 115 -1.17 1.00 4.90
N ASP A 116 -1.66 1.12 3.67
CA ASP A 116 -2.69 2.07 3.32
C ASP A 116 -3.86 1.44 2.54
N HIS A 117 -4.04 0.12 2.71
CA HIS A 117 -5.12 -0.67 2.13
C HIS A 117 -6.22 -0.98 3.17
N MET A 118 -7.47 -0.91 2.69
CA MET A 118 -8.64 -1.38 3.42
C MET A 118 -8.88 -2.86 3.14
N ILE A 119 -9.15 -3.63 4.20
CA ILE A 119 -9.51 -5.05 4.16
C ILE A 119 -10.59 -5.24 5.21
N LEU A 120 -11.79 -5.68 4.77
CA LEU A 120 -12.98 -5.78 5.61
C LEU A 120 -13.07 -7.14 6.33
N ASP A 121 -12.78 -8.23 5.63
CA ASP A 121 -12.80 -9.58 6.20
C ASP A 121 -11.41 -9.98 6.67
N THR A 122 -11.11 -9.68 7.95
CA THR A 122 -9.79 -9.95 8.53
C THR A 122 -9.52 -11.42 8.76
N ASP A 123 -10.55 -12.25 8.93
CA ASP A 123 -10.40 -13.67 9.19
C ASP A 123 -10.07 -14.44 7.90
N GLU A 124 -10.77 -14.16 6.80
CA GLU A 124 -10.42 -14.74 5.50
C GLU A 124 -9.07 -14.22 5.02
N PHE A 125 -8.76 -12.94 5.25
CA PHE A 125 -7.43 -12.39 4.98
C PHE A 125 -6.32 -13.12 5.74
N LYS A 126 -6.51 -13.37 7.04
CA LYS A 126 -5.56 -14.12 7.87
C LYS A 126 -5.35 -15.53 7.35
N LYS A 127 -6.43 -16.25 7.00
CA LYS A 127 -6.37 -17.60 6.45
C LYS A 127 -5.58 -17.65 5.15
N ILE A 128 -5.87 -16.75 4.20
CA ILE A 128 -5.17 -16.66 2.91
C ILE A 128 -3.68 -16.30 3.11
N THR A 129 -3.39 -15.37 4.03
CA THR A 129 -2.00 -14.98 4.32
C THR A 129 -1.21 -16.12 4.94
N LEU A 130 -1.80 -16.88 5.87
CA LEU A 130 -1.16 -18.06 6.46
C LEU A 130 -0.94 -19.15 5.43
N GLN A 131 -1.90 -19.39 4.54
CA GLN A 131 -1.74 -20.32 3.41
C GLN A 131 -0.57 -19.93 2.50
N ALA A 132 -0.43 -18.64 2.18
CA ALA A 132 0.71 -18.14 1.40
C ALA A 132 2.04 -18.35 2.14
N LEU A 133 2.09 -18.07 3.44
CA LEU A 133 3.27 -18.24 4.29
C LEU A 133 3.71 -19.71 4.37
N ASP A 134 2.76 -20.63 4.53
CA ASP A 134 3.01 -22.07 4.57
C ASP A 134 3.55 -22.57 3.22
N PHE A 135 2.96 -22.10 2.11
CA PHE A 135 3.39 -22.47 0.76
C PHE A 135 4.84 -22.03 0.47
N VAL A 136 5.18 -20.78 0.75
CA VAL A 136 6.55 -20.27 0.51
C VAL A 136 7.57 -20.86 1.48
N GLY A 137 7.12 -21.37 2.64
CA GLY A 137 7.94 -22.12 3.57
C GLY A 137 8.52 -23.40 2.95
N GLN A 138 7.78 -24.02 2.04
CA GLN A 138 8.13 -25.30 1.42
C GLN A 138 8.64 -25.14 -0.02
N ILE A 139 8.16 -24.12 -0.73
CA ILE A 139 8.44 -23.90 -2.16
C ILE A 139 9.13 -22.55 -2.34
N LYS A 140 10.18 -22.53 -3.17
CA LYS A 140 10.89 -21.29 -3.55
C LYS A 140 10.01 -20.46 -4.50
N ALA A 141 8.99 -19.82 -3.96
CA ALA A 141 7.97 -19.08 -4.68
C ALA A 141 7.93 -17.61 -4.27
N LEU A 142 7.50 -16.76 -5.21
CA LEU A 142 7.08 -15.37 -4.96
C LEU A 142 5.56 -15.32 -5.10
N VAL A 143 4.84 -15.27 -3.98
CA VAL A 143 3.37 -15.30 -3.97
C VAL A 143 2.83 -13.87 -3.91
N THR A 144 1.75 -13.58 -4.64
CA THR A 144 0.93 -12.37 -4.48
C THR A 144 -0.54 -12.71 -4.24
N LEU A 145 -1.31 -11.76 -3.72
CA LEU A 145 -2.76 -11.89 -3.55
C LEU A 145 -3.50 -11.22 -4.71
N GLY A 146 -4.37 -11.97 -5.37
CA GLY A 146 -5.10 -11.52 -6.55
C GLY A 146 -6.56 -11.20 -6.25
N ILE A 147 -7.04 -10.00 -6.55
CA ILE A 147 -8.43 -9.58 -6.31
C ILE A 147 -9.24 -9.64 -7.61
N LYS A 148 -10.47 -10.14 -7.56
CA LYS A 148 -11.34 -10.15 -8.74
C LYS A 148 -11.64 -8.71 -9.20
N PRO A 149 -11.33 -8.33 -10.45
CA PRO A 149 -11.62 -7.01 -10.98
C PRO A 149 -13.12 -6.75 -11.08
N THR A 150 -13.54 -5.56 -10.71
CA THR A 150 -14.94 -5.09 -10.84
C THR A 150 -15.11 -3.99 -11.89
N HIS A 151 -14.00 -3.36 -12.32
CA HIS A 151 -13.96 -2.29 -13.31
C HIS A 151 -12.58 -2.24 -14.00
N PRO A 152 -12.41 -1.54 -15.13
CA PRO A 152 -11.11 -1.44 -15.80
C PRO A 152 -10.23 -0.36 -15.14
N ASN A 153 -9.48 -0.71 -14.10
CA ASN A 153 -8.64 0.22 -13.34
C ASN A 153 -7.23 0.31 -13.93
N THR A 154 -6.79 1.49 -14.38
CA THR A 154 -5.45 1.67 -14.97
C THR A 154 -4.34 1.89 -13.94
N GLY A 155 -4.68 2.00 -12.65
CA GLY A 155 -3.76 2.20 -11.55
C GLY A 155 -3.22 0.91 -10.92
N TYR A 156 -3.79 -0.25 -11.26
CA TYR A 156 -3.46 -1.55 -10.68
C TYR A 156 -2.65 -2.42 -11.65
N GLY A 157 -1.86 -3.34 -11.08
CA GLY A 157 -1.34 -4.48 -11.82
C GLY A 157 -2.42 -5.51 -12.09
N TYR A 158 -2.30 -6.21 -13.21
CA TYR A 158 -3.17 -7.31 -13.61
C TYR A 158 -2.36 -8.61 -13.71
N ILE A 159 -2.94 -9.69 -13.20
CA ILE A 159 -2.32 -11.00 -13.08
C ILE A 159 -3.20 -12.00 -13.80
N GLN A 160 -2.65 -12.66 -14.82
CA GLN A 160 -3.24 -13.86 -15.39
C GLN A 160 -2.55 -15.08 -14.77
N HIS A 161 -3.30 -16.10 -14.41
CA HIS A 161 -2.76 -17.33 -13.85
C HIS A 161 -3.11 -18.55 -14.70
N GLU A 162 -2.35 -19.62 -14.50
CA GLU A 162 -2.63 -20.93 -15.08
C GLU A 162 -3.90 -21.54 -14.47
N THR A 163 -4.52 -22.49 -15.16
CA THR A 163 -5.72 -23.19 -14.66
C THR A 163 -5.38 -24.30 -13.66
N LEU A 164 -4.19 -24.88 -13.77
CA LEU A 164 -3.72 -25.93 -12.88
C LEU A 164 -3.23 -25.33 -11.55
N GLN A 165 -3.71 -25.92 -10.46
CA GLN A 165 -3.28 -25.56 -9.10
C GLN A 165 -1.87 -26.10 -8.84
N ALA A 166 -0.98 -25.24 -8.34
CA ALA A 166 0.34 -25.60 -7.82
C ALA A 166 0.30 -25.98 -6.34
N GLY A 167 -0.77 -25.60 -5.64
CA GLY A 167 -1.16 -25.98 -4.29
C GLY A 167 -2.65 -25.67 -4.12
N GLU A 168 -3.28 -26.10 -3.04
CA GLU A 168 -4.71 -25.84 -2.80
C GLU A 168 -5.02 -24.34 -2.96
N GLY A 169 -5.79 -23.95 -3.98
CA GLY A 169 -6.12 -22.54 -4.23
C GLY A 169 -4.95 -21.62 -4.68
N ILE A 170 -3.77 -22.19 -4.97
CA ILE A 170 -2.58 -21.44 -5.38
C ILE A 170 -2.25 -21.76 -6.83
N TYR A 171 -2.09 -20.73 -7.66
CA TYR A 171 -1.90 -20.86 -9.10
C TYR A 171 -0.59 -20.22 -9.53
N LYS A 172 0.08 -20.82 -10.51
CA LYS A 172 1.26 -20.20 -11.12
C LYS A 172 0.81 -19.00 -11.96
N VAL A 173 1.51 -17.88 -11.85
CA VAL A 173 1.26 -16.70 -12.70
C VAL A 173 1.78 -16.99 -14.10
N LYS A 174 0.91 -16.75 -15.09
CA LYS A 174 1.22 -16.85 -16.51
C LYS A 174 1.78 -15.54 -17.04
N THR A 175 1.12 -14.44 -16.68
CA THR A 175 1.50 -13.09 -17.10
C THR A 175 1.19 -12.12 -15.98
N PHE A 176 2.11 -11.19 -15.74
CA PHE A 176 1.92 -10.03 -14.88
C PHE A 176 2.04 -8.77 -15.74
N THR A 177 1.14 -7.81 -15.57
CA THR A 177 1.17 -6.54 -16.31
C THR A 177 0.81 -5.39 -15.38
N GLU A 178 1.79 -4.55 -15.06
CA GLU A 178 1.61 -3.41 -14.17
C GLU A 178 1.02 -2.20 -14.91
N LYS A 179 -0.09 -1.65 -14.38
CA LYS A 179 -0.72 -0.39 -14.81
C LYS A 179 -0.99 -0.30 -16.33
N PRO A 180 -1.83 -1.19 -16.89
CA PRO A 180 -2.17 -1.15 -18.31
C PRO A 180 -2.95 0.12 -18.69
N ASN A 181 -2.97 0.44 -19.99
CA ASN A 181 -3.86 1.48 -20.50
C ASN A 181 -5.34 1.02 -20.40
N LEU A 182 -6.27 1.98 -20.54
CA LEU A 182 -7.70 1.73 -20.32
C LEU A 182 -8.28 0.66 -21.26
N GLU A 183 -7.85 0.63 -22.52
CA GLU A 183 -8.35 -0.34 -23.50
C GLU A 183 -7.92 -1.75 -23.12
N LEU A 184 -6.66 -1.94 -22.73
CA LEU A 184 -6.15 -3.22 -22.27
C LEU A 184 -6.82 -3.66 -20.96
N ALA A 185 -7.05 -2.74 -20.03
CA ALA A 185 -7.78 -3.01 -18.78
C ALA A 185 -9.23 -3.48 -19.03
N LYS A 186 -9.92 -2.90 -20.04
CA LYS A 186 -11.25 -3.37 -20.48
C LYS A 186 -11.18 -4.78 -21.06
N THR A 187 -10.17 -5.08 -21.88
CA THR A 187 -9.96 -6.43 -22.43
C THR A 187 -9.71 -7.45 -21.32
N PHE A 188 -8.87 -7.12 -20.34
CA PHE A 188 -8.61 -8.00 -19.19
C PHE A 188 -9.86 -8.28 -18.35
N LEU A 189 -10.67 -7.25 -18.10
CA LEU A 189 -11.94 -7.41 -17.39
C LEU A 189 -12.93 -8.28 -18.19
N ALA A 190 -13.01 -8.07 -19.51
CA ALA A 190 -13.92 -8.80 -20.38
C ALA A 190 -13.56 -10.28 -20.54
N SER A 191 -12.27 -10.65 -20.46
CA SER A 191 -11.86 -12.05 -20.53
C SER A 191 -12.23 -12.83 -19.27
N GLY A 192 -12.26 -12.17 -18.11
CA GLY A 192 -12.53 -12.81 -16.81
C GLY A 192 -11.35 -13.62 -16.26
N ASP A 193 -10.23 -13.69 -16.98
CA ASP A 193 -9.05 -14.49 -16.65
C ASP A 193 -8.01 -13.74 -15.80
N PHE A 194 -8.25 -12.46 -15.53
CA PHE A 194 -7.30 -11.60 -14.82
C PHE A 194 -7.79 -11.25 -13.42
N LEU A 195 -6.82 -11.16 -12.51
CA LEU A 195 -6.94 -10.64 -11.16
C LEU A 195 -6.20 -9.30 -11.06
N TRP A 196 -6.64 -8.41 -10.18
CA TRP A 196 -5.82 -7.28 -9.75
C TRP A 196 -4.74 -7.73 -8.78
N ASN A 197 -3.53 -7.17 -8.92
CA ASN A 197 -2.47 -7.28 -7.93
C ASN A 197 -2.83 -6.44 -6.70
N ALA A 198 -3.00 -7.07 -5.53
CA ALA A 198 -3.28 -6.37 -4.28
C ALA A 198 -2.06 -5.63 -3.70
N GLY A 199 -0.87 -5.75 -4.32
CA GLY A 199 0.38 -5.18 -3.82
C GLY A 199 0.87 -5.82 -2.52
N ILE A 200 0.31 -6.98 -2.15
CA ILE A 200 0.71 -7.78 -0.99
C ILE A 200 1.46 -9.00 -1.51
N PHE A 201 2.69 -9.17 -1.04
CA PHE A 201 3.56 -10.25 -1.49
C PHE A 201 4.01 -11.12 -0.33
N VAL A 202 4.27 -12.40 -0.60
CA VAL A 202 4.72 -13.37 0.39
C VAL A 202 5.83 -14.23 -0.21
N TRP A 203 6.94 -14.37 0.50
CA TRP A 203 8.09 -15.18 0.09
C TRP A 203 9.00 -15.51 1.26
N GLN A 204 9.89 -16.49 1.09
CA GLN A 204 11.07 -16.60 1.96
C GLN A 204 12.08 -15.51 1.61
N VAL A 205 12.72 -14.93 2.64
CA VAL A 205 13.73 -13.86 2.47
C VAL A 205 14.86 -14.32 1.55
N LYS A 206 15.39 -15.53 1.74
CA LYS A 206 16.42 -16.11 0.84
C LYS A 206 15.96 -16.24 -0.62
N THR A 207 14.66 -16.38 -0.88
CA THR A 207 14.09 -16.51 -2.22
C THR A 207 14.04 -15.16 -2.92
N VAL A 208 13.54 -14.12 -2.25
CA VAL A 208 13.53 -12.77 -2.84
C VAL A 208 14.94 -12.22 -3.01
N MET A 209 15.87 -12.56 -2.10
CA MET A 209 17.28 -12.19 -2.23
C MET A 209 17.92 -12.73 -3.51
N LYS A 210 17.63 -13.98 -3.88
CA LYS A 210 18.06 -14.56 -5.17
C LYS A 210 17.40 -13.89 -6.37
N ALA A 211 16.16 -13.44 -6.22
CA ALA A 211 15.48 -12.69 -7.27
C ALA A 211 16.13 -11.31 -7.47
N PHE A 212 16.55 -10.63 -6.40
CA PHE A 212 17.36 -9.41 -6.51
C PHE A 212 18.70 -9.67 -7.20
N GLU A 213 19.43 -10.70 -6.80
CA GLU A 213 20.70 -11.09 -7.44
C GLU A 213 20.54 -11.32 -8.95
N MET A 214 19.45 -11.98 -9.36
CA MET A 214 19.19 -12.31 -10.77
C MET A 214 18.66 -11.13 -11.59
N TYR A 215 17.69 -10.38 -11.07
CA TYR A 215 16.92 -9.40 -11.85
C TYR A 215 17.27 -7.94 -11.57
N GLN A 216 17.98 -7.69 -10.47
CA GLN A 216 18.45 -6.37 -10.01
C GLN A 216 19.89 -6.45 -9.43
N PRO A 217 20.87 -6.99 -10.17
CA PRO A 217 22.22 -7.27 -9.64
C PRO A 217 22.90 -6.03 -9.06
N GLU A 218 22.76 -4.87 -9.70
CA GLU A 218 23.31 -3.60 -9.21
C GLU A 218 22.76 -3.24 -7.81
N MET A 219 21.44 -3.36 -7.62
CA MET A 219 20.82 -3.09 -6.31
C MET A 219 21.24 -4.15 -5.30
N TYR A 220 21.30 -5.42 -5.70
CA TYR A 220 21.79 -6.49 -4.84
C TYR A 220 23.20 -6.21 -4.32
N GLU A 221 24.14 -5.84 -5.20
CA GLU A 221 25.54 -5.53 -4.86
C GLU A 221 25.67 -4.33 -3.92
N LEU A 222 24.87 -3.27 -4.12
CA LEU A 222 24.89 -2.10 -3.24
C LEU A 222 24.63 -2.48 -1.77
N PHE A 223 23.63 -3.33 -1.54
CA PHE A 223 23.32 -3.81 -0.19
C PHE A 223 24.29 -4.89 0.29
N ASP A 224 24.76 -5.80 -0.58
CA ASP A 224 25.69 -6.87 -0.19
C ASP A 224 27.04 -6.32 0.29
N ASN A 225 27.54 -5.26 -0.35
CA ASN A 225 28.80 -4.60 0.01
C ASN A 225 28.78 -4.01 1.44
N GLU A 226 27.60 -3.67 1.94
CA GLU A 226 27.39 -3.05 3.24
C GLU A 226 26.76 -4.03 4.26
N LYS A 227 26.62 -5.32 3.90
CA LYS A 227 25.89 -6.30 4.72
C LYS A 227 26.37 -6.39 6.16
N ALA A 228 27.67 -6.23 6.42
CA ALA A 228 28.23 -6.30 7.76
C ALA A 228 27.70 -5.21 8.71
N ALA A 229 27.15 -4.11 8.18
CA ALA A 229 26.59 -3.02 8.98
C ALA A 229 25.15 -3.27 9.45
N PHE A 230 24.41 -4.19 8.83
CA PHE A 230 23.00 -4.46 9.16
C PHE A 230 22.88 -5.07 10.56
N ASN A 231 21.83 -4.69 11.28
CA ASN A 231 21.58 -5.03 12.69
C ASN A 231 22.68 -4.56 13.66
N THR A 232 23.47 -3.55 13.28
CA THR A 232 24.48 -2.92 14.14
C THR A 232 24.24 -1.42 14.28
N ALA A 233 25.06 -0.73 15.07
CA ALA A 233 25.02 0.73 15.18
C ALA A 233 25.35 1.45 13.85
N ASP A 234 26.03 0.78 12.93
CA ASP A 234 26.45 1.36 11.64
C ASP A 234 25.38 1.29 10.55
N GLU A 235 24.25 0.59 10.79
CA GLU A 235 23.20 0.35 9.79
C GLU A 235 22.67 1.67 9.19
N LYS A 236 22.42 2.68 10.03
CA LYS A 236 21.91 3.99 9.56
C LYS A 236 22.89 4.64 8.58
N ALA A 237 24.19 4.61 8.88
CA ALA A 237 25.21 5.21 8.03
C ALA A 237 25.36 4.43 6.71
N ALA A 238 25.25 3.10 6.74
CA ALA A 238 25.24 2.27 5.55
C ALA A 238 24.04 2.59 4.64
N ILE A 239 22.84 2.68 5.20
CA ILE A 239 21.62 3.01 4.43
C ILE A 239 21.72 4.39 3.78
N GLN A 240 22.31 5.38 4.45
CA GLN A 240 22.58 6.70 3.87
C GLN A 240 23.57 6.67 2.69
N ARG A 241 24.49 5.69 2.64
CA ARG A 241 25.38 5.48 1.48
C ARG A 241 24.70 4.72 0.34
N ILE A 242 23.88 3.71 0.68
CA ILE A 242 23.20 2.84 -0.29
C ILE A 242 22.12 3.59 -1.07
N TYR A 243 21.18 4.24 -0.37
CA TYR A 243 19.94 4.76 -0.97
C TYR A 243 20.13 5.79 -2.10
N PRO A 244 21.09 6.73 -2.03
CA PRO A 244 21.35 7.65 -3.14
C PRO A 244 21.64 6.93 -4.46
N LEU A 245 22.31 5.77 -4.39
CA LEU A 245 22.70 4.94 -5.53
C LEU A 245 21.59 4.01 -6.02
N CYS A 246 20.54 3.77 -5.21
CA CYS A 246 19.43 2.91 -5.62
C CYS A 246 18.61 3.52 -6.76
N THR A 247 18.26 2.68 -7.72
CA THR A 247 17.26 2.96 -8.75
C THR A 247 15.87 3.12 -8.12
N ASN A 248 15.12 4.12 -8.58
CA ASN A 248 13.74 4.35 -8.15
C ASN A 248 12.79 3.44 -8.95
N VAL A 249 12.46 2.26 -8.40
CA VAL A 249 11.68 1.23 -9.11
C VAL A 249 10.79 0.43 -8.15
N SER A 250 9.60 0.04 -8.59
CA SER A 250 8.72 -0.82 -7.79
C SER A 250 9.16 -2.28 -7.86
N ILE A 251 8.82 -3.05 -6.83
CA ILE A 251 9.06 -4.50 -6.78
C ILE A 251 8.36 -5.24 -7.93
N ASP A 252 7.21 -4.72 -8.38
CA ASP A 252 6.43 -5.24 -9.50
C ASP A 252 7.27 -5.28 -10.78
N PHE A 253 7.82 -4.12 -11.17
CA PHE A 253 8.69 -4.00 -12.35
C PHE A 253 10.07 -4.62 -12.15
N ALA A 254 10.61 -4.51 -10.93
CA ALA A 254 11.97 -4.93 -10.64
C ALA A 254 12.12 -6.46 -10.70
N ILE A 255 11.12 -7.19 -10.17
CA ILE A 255 11.16 -8.64 -9.95
C ILE A 255 9.89 -9.33 -10.47
N MET A 256 8.69 -8.90 -10.06
CA MET A 256 7.46 -9.70 -10.26
C MET A 256 7.10 -9.91 -11.74
N GLU A 257 7.33 -8.93 -12.61
CA GLU A 257 7.10 -9.07 -14.05
C GLU A 257 8.13 -9.98 -14.76
N LYS A 258 9.28 -10.22 -14.13
CA LYS A 258 10.42 -10.93 -14.75
C LYS A 258 10.62 -12.34 -14.20
N ALA A 259 10.18 -12.59 -12.97
CA ALA A 259 10.39 -13.83 -12.26
C ALA A 259 9.51 -14.97 -12.80
N GLU A 260 10.09 -16.16 -12.99
CA GLU A 260 9.37 -17.33 -13.51
C GLU A 260 8.64 -18.14 -12.43
N ASN A 261 8.97 -17.90 -11.16
CA ASN A 261 8.45 -18.61 -9.98
C ASN A 261 7.43 -17.78 -9.21
N VAL A 262 6.60 -17.01 -9.94
CA VAL A 262 5.53 -16.19 -9.38
C VAL A 262 4.24 -17.00 -9.29
N TYR A 263 3.55 -16.86 -8.16
CA TYR A 263 2.28 -17.52 -7.87
C TYR A 263 1.27 -16.52 -7.33
N VAL A 264 -0.01 -16.83 -7.47
CA VAL A 264 -1.11 -16.00 -7.00
C VAL A 264 -2.14 -16.83 -6.24
N ILE A 265 -2.69 -16.23 -5.19
CA ILE A 265 -3.88 -16.74 -4.50
C ILE A 265 -5.06 -15.81 -4.83
N PRO A 266 -6.04 -16.27 -5.64
CA PRO A 266 -7.28 -15.54 -5.84
C PRO A 266 -7.99 -15.32 -4.49
N SER A 267 -8.34 -14.07 -4.20
CA SER A 267 -8.67 -13.62 -2.86
C SER A 267 -9.95 -12.78 -2.85
N SER A 268 -10.76 -12.94 -1.80
CA SER A 268 -12.02 -12.22 -1.60
C SER A 268 -12.21 -11.86 -0.13
N PHE A 269 -11.68 -10.72 0.29
CA PHE A 269 -11.74 -10.24 1.68
C PHE A 269 -12.16 -8.76 1.82
N GLY A 270 -12.90 -8.24 0.83
CA GLY A 270 -13.33 -6.84 0.81
C GLY A 270 -12.14 -5.87 0.75
N TRP A 271 -11.29 -6.02 -0.27
CA TRP A 271 -10.09 -5.21 -0.47
C TRP A 271 -10.39 -3.90 -1.20
N SER A 272 -9.75 -2.82 -0.76
CA SER A 272 -9.61 -1.57 -1.52
C SER A 272 -8.26 -0.94 -1.24
N ASP A 273 -7.61 -0.39 -2.26
CA ASP A 273 -6.37 0.38 -2.11
C ASP A 273 -6.58 1.75 -1.44
N LEU A 274 -7.84 2.18 -1.30
CA LEU A 274 -8.23 3.55 -0.96
C LEU A 274 -7.32 4.57 -1.65
N GLY A 275 -7.19 4.47 -2.97
CA GLY A 275 -6.26 5.27 -3.76
C GLY A 275 -6.81 6.64 -4.16
N THR A 276 -8.12 6.84 -4.10
CA THR A 276 -8.82 8.09 -4.44
C THR A 276 -10.05 8.37 -3.57
N TRP A 277 -10.59 9.59 -3.68
CA TRP A 277 -11.85 9.97 -3.04
C TRP A 277 -13.05 9.16 -3.52
N ASN A 278 -13.06 8.65 -4.77
CA ASN A 278 -14.07 7.70 -5.22
C ASN A 278 -13.95 6.38 -4.49
N SER A 279 -12.72 5.86 -4.33
CA SER A 279 -12.52 4.66 -3.52
C SER A 279 -13.04 4.86 -2.09
N ALA A 280 -12.83 6.03 -1.49
CA ALA A 280 -13.42 6.35 -0.18
C ALA A 280 -14.96 6.41 -0.24
N TYR A 281 -15.53 7.15 -1.19
CA TYR A 281 -16.98 7.28 -1.39
C TYR A 281 -17.67 5.92 -1.56
N GLU A 282 -17.09 4.99 -2.33
CA GLU A 282 -17.67 3.66 -2.52
C GLU A 282 -17.73 2.85 -1.23
N ASN A 283 -16.73 3.00 -0.35
CA ASN A 283 -16.61 2.24 0.90
C ASN A 283 -17.24 2.91 2.12
N LEU A 284 -17.76 4.13 1.97
CA LEU A 284 -18.48 4.85 3.02
C LEU A 284 -19.99 4.62 2.92
N GLU A 285 -20.64 4.66 4.08
CA GLU A 285 -22.09 4.73 4.16
C GLU A 285 -22.61 5.99 3.47
N LYS A 286 -23.79 5.86 2.84
CA LYS A 286 -24.41 6.91 2.05
C LYS A 286 -25.79 7.22 2.61
N ASP A 287 -26.17 8.49 2.56
CA ASP A 287 -27.53 8.91 2.87
C ASP A 287 -28.53 8.48 1.78
N TYR A 288 -29.81 8.82 1.96
CA TYR A 288 -30.89 8.48 1.02
C TYR A 288 -30.77 9.16 -0.36
N LEU A 289 -29.90 10.18 -0.49
CA LEU A 289 -29.58 10.89 -1.73
C LEU A 289 -28.24 10.43 -2.33
N GLY A 290 -27.60 9.45 -1.72
CA GLY A 290 -26.32 8.89 -2.15
C GLY A 290 -25.10 9.69 -1.72
N ASN A 291 -25.21 10.67 -0.81
CA ASN A 291 -24.04 11.41 -0.34
C ASN A 291 -23.28 10.61 0.72
N ALA A 292 -21.96 10.54 0.59
CA ALA A 292 -21.06 10.02 1.62
C ALA A 292 -20.54 11.20 2.45
N VAL A 293 -20.98 11.30 3.70
CA VAL A 293 -20.65 12.42 4.60
C VAL A 293 -19.89 11.90 5.81
N THR A 294 -18.65 12.38 5.99
CA THR A 294 -17.73 11.92 7.06
C THR A 294 -17.69 12.88 8.25
N SER A 295 -18.71 13.74 8.41
CA SER A 295 -18.69 14.82 9.39
C SER A 295 -20.09 15.11 9.93
N ASP A 296 -20.19 15.30 11.24
CA ASP A 296 -21.48 15.42 11.93
C ASP A 296 -22.16 16.78 11.70
N ASN A 297 -21.40 17.81 11.31
CA ASN A 297 -21.87 19.19 11.20
C ASN A 297 -22.07 19.62 9.73
N VAL A 298 -22.83 18.82 8.98
CA VAL A 298 -23.10 19.03 7.56
C VAL A 298 -24.60 19.03 7.30
N ILE A 299 -25.08 20.06 6.61
CA ILE A 299 -26.47 20.16 6.14
C ILE A 299 -26.46 20.02 4.62
N VAL A 300 -27.20 19.05 4.11
CA VAL A 300 -27.35 18.81 2.67
C VAL A 300 -28.78 19.15 2.25
N ILE A 301 -28.94 20.01 1.27
CA ILE A 301 -30.22 20.45 0.72
C ILE A 301 -30.16 20.29 -0.79
N ASP A 302 -30.97 19.44 -1.41
CA ASP A 302 -30.97 19.32 -2.88
C ASP A 302 -29.56 19.04 -3.47
N ALA A 303 -28.83 18.11 -2.86
CA ALA A 303 -27.51 17.68 -3.34
C ALA A 303 -27.42 16.15 -3.31
N THR A 304 -26.78 15.56 -4.32
CA THR A 304 -26.79 14.12 -4.58
C THR A 304 -25.40 13.59 -4.90
N LYS A 305 -25.13 12.34 -4.50
CA LYS A 305 -23.91 11.58 -4.86
C LYS A 305 -22.57 12.27 -4.52
N CYS A 306 -22.58 13.18 -3.55
CA CYS A 306 -21.40 13.94 -3.15
C CYS A 306 -20.55 13.18 -2.13
N MET A 307 -19.23 13.40 -2.19
CA MET A 307 -18.29 13.00 -1.13
C MET A 307 -17.94 14.23 -0.30
N VAL A 308 -18.25 14.21 1.00
CA VAL A 308 -18.14 15.39 1.87
C VAL A 308 -17.33 15.08 3.12
N SER A 309 -16.37 15.94 3.41
CA SER A 309 -15.60 15.91 4.66
C SER A 309 -15.30 17.33 5.12
N ALA A 310 -15.50 17.62 6.41
CA ALA A 310 -15.26 18.92 7.01
C ALA A 310 -14.79 18.83 8.47
N PRO A 311 -14.10 19.85 9.00
CA PRO A 311 -13.73 19.91 10.40
C PRO A 311 -14.97 19.93 11.31
N LYS A 312 -14.94 19.20 12.42
CA LYS A 312 -16.08 19.07 13.36
C LYS A 312 -16.58 20.42 13.91
N ASN A 313 -15.70 21.41 14.02
CA ASN A 313 -15.99 22.74 14.56
C ASN A 313 -16.55 23.73 13.52
N LYS A 314 -16.85 23.28 12.30
CA LYS A 314 -17.38 24.13 11.23
C LYS A 314 -18.66 23.53 10.66
N LEU A 315 -19.70 24.36 10.52
CA LEU A 315 -20.93 23.97 9.84
C LEU A 315 -20.72 24.13 8.33
N LEU A 316 -20.97 23.05 7.58
CA LEU A 316 -20.97 23.06 6.11
C LEU A 316 -22.40 22.89 5.59
N LEU A 317 -22.83 23.77 4.69
CA LEU A 317 -24.11 23.64 3.99
C LEU A 317 -23.85 23.43 2.49
N LEU A 318 -24.38 22.34 1.95
CA LEU A 318 -24.34 22.03 0.52
C LEU A 318 -25.73 22.20 -0.07
N GLN A 319 -25.82 22.96 -1.17
CA GLN A 319 -27.05 23.05 -1.94
C GLN A 319 -26.79 22.99 -3.44
N GLY A 320 -27.59 22.20 -4.16
CA GLY A 320 -27.59 22.14 -5.62
C GLY A 320 -26.39 21.42 -6.25
N LEU A 321 -25.59 20.71 -5.45
CA LEU A 321 -24.42 19.98 -5.94
C LEU A 321 -24.80 18.54 -6.32
N ASP A 322 -24.45 18.12 -7.53
CA ASP A 322 -24.57 16.72 -7.96
C ASP A 322 -23.19 16.19 -8.38
N ASP A 323 -22.78 15.08 -7.76
CA ASP A 323 -21.56 14.36 -8.10
C ASP A 323 -20.25 15.18 -7.88
N PHE A 324 -20.15 15.84 -6.72
CA PHE A 324 -18.99 16.61 -6.29
C PHE A 324 -18.22 15.96 -5.13
N ILE A 325 -16.91 16.25 -5.08
CA ILE A 325 -16.05 16.04 -3.93
C ILE A 325 -15.88 17.40 -3.23
N VAL A 326 -16.27 17.49 -1.97
CA VAL A 326 -16.19 18.68 -1.12
C VAL A 326 -15.40 18.34 0.14
N ILE A 327 -14.11 18.70 0.14
CA ILE A 327 -13.19 18.37 1.24
C ILE A 327 -12.65 19.65 1.83
N ASP A 328 -13.04 19.91 3.08
CA ASP A 328 -12.62 21.06 3.86
C ASP A 328 -11.62 20.61 4.93
N THR A 329 -10.50 21.32 4.98
CA THR A 329 -9.43 21.16 5.96
C THR A 329 -9.16 22.50 6.63
N ALA A 330 -8.27 22.55 7.62
CA ALA A 330 -8.04 23.77 8.39
C ALA A 330 -7.61 24.98 7.51
N ASP A 331 -6.88 24.72 6.43
CA ASP A 331 -6.26 25.73 5.58
C ASP A 331 -6.69 25.67 4.10
N VAL A 332 -7.39 24.61 3.69
CA VAL A 332 -7.80 24.39 2.29
C VAL A 332 -9.22 23.82 2.20
N LEU A 333 -10.04 24.44 1.34
CA LEU A 333 -11.29 23.88 0.85
C LEU A 333 -11.12 23.47 -0.62
N MET A 334 -11.29 22.18 -0.90
CA MET A 334 -11.31 21.65 -2.26
C MET A 334 -12.74 21.30 -2.65
N ILE A 335 -13.20 21.85 -3.78
CA ILE A 335 -14.45 21.50 -4.42
C ILE A 335 -14.15 21.13 -5.86
N CYS A 336 -14.37 19.88 -6.25
CA CYS A 336 -14.16 19.43 -7.61
C CYS A 336 -15.20 18.38 -8.02
N LYS A 337 -15.40 18.21 -9.33
CA LYS A 337 -16.27 17.15 -9.82
C LYS A 337 -15.68 15.79 -9.51
N LYS A 338 -16.52 14.85 -9.08
CA LYS A 338 -16.11 13.50 -8.71
C LYS A 338 -15.46 12.73 -9.87
N GLU A 339 -15.96 12.94 -11.10
CA GLU A 339 -15.37 12.38 -12.33
C GLU A 339 -13.91 12.82 -12.61
N LYS A 340 -13.47 13.95 -12.02
CA LYS A 340 -12.14 14.54 -12.24
C LYS A 340 -11.15 14.21 -11.14
N GLU A 341 -11.45 13.30 -10.23
CA GLU A 341 -10.60 12.99 -9.08
C GLU A 341 -9.15 12.62 -9.43
N GLN A 342 -8.89 11.97 -10.57
CA GLN A 342 -7.54 11.58 -10.97
C GLN A 342 -6.66 12.81 -11.24
N ALA A 343 -7.28 13.93 -11.64
CA ALA A 343 -6.61 15.19 -11.92
C ALA A 343 -6.24 15.98 -10.65
N ILE A 344 -6.61 15.50 -9.44
CA ILE A 344 -6.19 16.14 -8.18
C ILE A 344 -4.68 16.30 -8.09
N LYS A 345 -3.91 15.34 -8.62
CA LYS A 345 -2.43 15.45 -8.70
C LYS A 345 -1.97 16.67 -9.50
N GLU A 346 -2.67 16.98 -10.59
CA GLU A 346 -2.39 18.14 -11.44
C GLU A 346 -2.78 19.43 -10.72
N TYR A 347 -3.89 19.41 -9.97
CA TYR A 347 -4.33 20.55 -9.16
C TYR A 347 -3.33 20.88 -8.05
N VAL A 348 -2.78 19.86 -7.37
CA VAL A 348 -1.72 20.04 -6.37
C VAL A 348 -0.46 20.63 -7.00
N ALA A 349 -0.08 20.20 -8.21
CA ALA A 349 1.05 20.79 -8.93
C ALA A 349 0.80 22.27 -9.30
N GLU A 350 -0.42 22.63 -9.67
CA GLU A 350 -0.80 24.01 -9.95
C GLU A 350 -0.80 24.86 -8.66
N VAL A 351 -1.30 24.33 -7.55
CA VAL A 351 -1.20 24.99 -6.23
C VAL A 351 0.26 25.24 -5.86
N LYS A 352 1.13 24.23 -6.01
CA LYS A 352 2.58 24.37 -5.78
C LYS A 352 3.18 25.50 -6.61
N ARG A 353 2.86 25.55 -7.90
CA ARG A 353 3.37 26.58 -8.83
C ARG A 353 2.97 27.99 -8.41
N ASN A 354 1.73 28.18 -7.95
CA ASN A 354 1.18 29.50 -7.66
C ASN A 354 1.34 29.95 -6.20
N LYS A 355 1.46 29.01 -5.26
CA LYS A 355 1.43 29.26 -3.82
C LYS A 355 2.61 28.65 -3.05
N GLY A 356 3.52 27.96 -3.73
CA GLY A 356 4.66 27.28 -3.11
C GLY A 356 4.24 26.04 -2.32
N ASP A 357 5.10 25.63 -1.39
CA ASP A 357 4.97 24.35 -0.67
C ASP A 357 4.02 24.40 0.55
N GLN A 358 3.47 25.58 0.87
CA GLN A 358 2.67 25.79 2.08
C GLN A 358 1.44 24.86 2.18
N TYR A 359 0.82 24.52 1.06
CA TYR A 359 -0.44 23.77 1.00
C TYR A 359 -0.26 22.31 0.56
N LEU A 360 0.96 21.74 0.58
CA LEU A 360 1.28 20.45 -0.05
C LEU A 360 1.39 19.24 0.87
#